data_AF-A0A0N1IWJ6-F1
#
_entry.id   AF-A0A0N1IWJ6-F1
#
_cell.length_a   1.000
_cell.length_b   1.000
_cell.length_c   1.000
_cell.angle_alpha   90.00
_cell.angle_beta   90.00
_cell.angle_gamma   90.00
#
_symmetry.space_group_name_H-M   'P 1'
#
loop_
_entity.id
_entity.type
_entity.pdbx_description
1 polymer ?
#
loop_
_entity_poly.entity_id
_entity_poly.type
_entity_poly.pdbx_seq_one_letter_code
_entity_poly.pdbx_strand_id
1 'polypeptide(L)'
;MKYINADTIFPEELLKEIQRHIPGGLVYIPKPKEAHQKWGEGSGSRMMLKQRNDVIRQLFAAGTSIDQLIEQFCLSIDSIKKIVYSKK
;
A
#
# COMPACT_ATOMS: atom_id res chain seq x y z
N MET A 1 8.76 -4.73 -13.54
CA MET A 1 9.92 -3.90 -13.89
C MET A 1 10.59 -4.53 -15.09
N LYS A 2 11.01 -3.75 -16.09
CA LYS A 2 11.80 -4.27 -17.21
C LYS A 2 13.23 -4.55 -16.70
N TYR A 3 13.83 -5.65 -17.15
CA TYR A 3 15.24 -5.91 -16.90
C TYR A 3 16.08 -4.82 -17.57
N ILE A 4 17.07 -4.31 -16.85
CA ILE A 4 18.02 -3.32 -17.33
C ILE A 4 19.41 -3.84 -16.98
N ASN A 5 20.31 -3.87 -17.96
CA ASN A 5 21.69 -4.28 -17.73
C ASN A 5 22.41 -3.17 -16.93
N ALA A 6 23.09 -3.54 -15.85
CA ALA A 6 23.81 -2.63 -14.97
C ALA A 6 24.94 -1.89 -15.71
N ASP A 7 25.62 -2.55 -16.65
CA ASP A 7 26.73 -2.01 -17.44
C ASP A 7 26.29 -0.84 -18.35
N THR A 8 24.99 -0.74 -18.66
CA THR A 8 24.47 0.33 -19.52
C THR A 8 24.00 1.56 -18.75
N ILE A 9 23.92 1.49 -17.42
CA ILE A 9 23.32 2.56 -16.59
C ILE A 9 24.22 3.08 -15.48
N PHE A 10 25.13 2.27 -14.95
CA PHE A 10 25.98 2.68 -13.82
C PHE A 10 27.39 3.05 -14.28
N PRO A 11 28.02 4.06 -13.64
CA PRO A 11 29.43 4.34 -13.85
C PRO A 11 30.31 3.14 -13.46
N GLU A 12 31.44 2.98 -14.14
CA GLU A 12 32.37 1.86 -13.93
C GLU A 12 32.83 1.72 -12.47
N GLU A 13 33.16 2.84 -11.82
CA GLU A 13 33.60 2.83 -10.42
C GLU A 13 32.51 2.32 -9.47
N LEU A 14 31.23 2.66 -9.71
CA LEU A 14 30.12 2.15 -8.92
C LEU A 14 29.89 0.65 -9.17
N LEU A 15 30.02 0.20 -10.42
CA LEU A 15 29.91 -1.22 -10.77
C LEU A 15 30.99 -2.05 -10.08
N LYS A 16 32.25 -1.55 -10.03
CA LYS A 16 33.34 -2.21 -9.30
C LYS A 16 33.00 -2.37 -7.82
N GLU A 17 32.47 -1.33 -7.17
CA GLU A 17 32.06 -1.44 -5.76
C GLU A 17 30.92 -2.44 -5.56
N ILE A 18 29.90 -2.44 -6.42
CA ILE A 18 28.80 -3.41 -6.35
C ILE A 18 29.33 -4.85 -6.52
N GLN A 19 30.22 -5.07 -7.50
CA GLN A 19 30.82 -6.38 -7.77
C GLN A 19 31.66 -6.92 -6.61
N ARG A 20 32.27 -6.06 -5.78
CA ARG A 20 32.96 -6.49 -4.55
C ARG A 20 32.01 -7.13 -3.55
N HIS A 21 30.74 -6.72 -3.53
CA HIS A 21 29.74 -7.28 -2.64
C HIS A 21 28.96 -8.43 -3.27
N ILE A 22 28.57 -8.31 -4.55
CA ILE A 22 27.70 -9.26 -5.25
C ILE A 22 28.15 -9.41 -6.71
N PRO A 23 29.18 -10.24 -7.00
CA PRO A 23 29.62 -10.48 -8.37
C PRO A 23 28.61 -11.34 -9.13
N GLY A 24 28.08 -10.83 -10.24
CA GLY A 24 27.17 -11.56 -11.14
C GLY A 24 25.76 -11.81 -10.59
N GLY A 25 25.39 -11.20 -9.45
CA GLY A 25 24.07 -11.38 -8.84
C GLY A 25 23.03 -10.36 -9.29
N LEU A 26 21.76 -10.65 -8.96
CA LEU A 26 20.64 -9.76 -9.18
C LEU A 26 20.35 -8.94 -7.91
N VAL A 27 20.39 -7.62 -8.02
CA VAL A 27 20.11 -6.70 -6.90
C VAL A 27 18.87 -5.90 -7.20
N TYR A 28 17.91 -5.91 -6.28
CA TYR A 28 16.77 -4.99 -6.33
C TYR A 28 17.18 -3.64 -5.77
N ILE A 29 17.00 -2.58 -6.55
CA ILE A 29 17.22 -1.21 -6.11
C ILE A 29 15.85 -0.62 -5.75
N PRO A 30 15.55 -0.43 -4.45
CA PRO A 30 14.30 0.21 -4.05
C PRO A 30 14.26 1.65 -4.55
N LYS A 31 13.05 2.18 -4.72
CA LYS A 31 12.88 3.62 -4.94
C LYS A 31 13.42 4.39 -3.73
N PRO A 32 13.82 5.66 -3.90
CA PRO A 32 14.03 6.54 -2.75
C PRO A 32 12.78 6.56 -1.87
N LYS A 33 12.97 6.60 -0.54
CA LYS A 33 11.86 6.56 0.43
C LYS A 33 10.83 7.67 0.19
N GLU A 34 11.27 8.83 -0.29
CA GLU A 34 10.42 9.97 -0.66
C GLU A 34 9.51 9.68 -1.86
N ALA A 35 9.96 8.81 -2.77
CA ALA A 35 9.20 8.34 -3.93
C ALA A 35 8.39 7.08 -3.63
N HIS A 36 8.41 6.58 -2.39
CA HIS A 36 7.50 5.53 -1.96
C HIS A 36 6.09 6.13 -1.88
N GLN A 37 5.22 5.71 -2.79
CA GLN A 37 3.80 5.93 -2.62
C GLN A 37 3.34 5.20 -1.35
N LYS A 38 2.49 5.84 -0.55
CA LYS A 38 1.89 5.13 0.59
C LYS A 38 1.05 3.98 0.03
N TRP A 39 1.02 2.87 0.75
CA TRP A 39 0.31 1.67 0.31
C TRP A 39 -1.13 2.01 -0.14
N GLY A 40 -1.47 1.58 -1.36
CA GLY A 40 -2.78 1.81 -1.99
C GLY A 40 -2.98 3.18 -2.66
N GLU A 41 -1.99 4.09 -2.68
CA GLU A 41 -2.07 5.36 -3.44
C GLU A 41 -1.91 5.16 -4.96
N GLY A 42 -1.00 4.27 -5.39
CA GLY A 42 -0.78 4.01 -6.82
C GLY A 42 -1.88 3.22 -7.52
N SER A 43 -2.70 2.47 -6.77
CA SER A 43 -3.77 1.61 -7.31
C SER A 43 -5.18 2.18 -7.10
N GLY A 44 -5.32 3.34 -6.44
CA GLY A 44 -6.61 3.92 -6.06
C GLY A 44 -7.34 3.17 -4.92
N SER A 45 -6.85 2.00 -4.51
CA SER A 45 -7.47 1.16 -3.47
C SER A 45 -7.62 1.90 -2.13
N ARG A 46 -6.66 2.77 -1.79
CA ARG A 46 -6.74 3.57 -0.56
C ARG A 46 -7.90 4.57 -0.59
N MET A 47 -8.17 5.16 -1.75
CA MET A 47 -9.29 6.10 -1.92
C MET A 47 -10.62 5.37 -1.81
N MET A 48 -10.76 4.23 -2.48
CA MET A 48 -11.96 3.40 -2.45
C MET A 48 -12.27 2.93 -1.01
N LEU A 49 -11.25 2.46 -0.28
CA LEU A 49 -11.40 2.07 1.12
C LEU A 49 -11.79 3.25 2.02
N LYS A 50 -11.22 4.43 1.79
CA LYS A 50 -11.57 5.64 2.53
C LYS A 50 -13.03 6.03 2.30
N GLN A 51 -13.49 6.05 1.06
CA GLN A 51 -14.89 6.35 0.70
C GLN A 51 -15.86 5.35 1.34
N ARG A 52 -15.60 4.04 1.18
CA ARG A 52 -16.41 2.99 1.83
C ARG A 52 -16.49 3.19 3.34
N ASN A 53 -15.35 3.42 4.00
CA ASN A 53 -15.31 3.60 5.45
C ASN A 53 -16.04 4.87 5.91
N ASP A 54 -16.04 5.94 5.10
CA ASP A 54 -16.81 7.15 5.40
C ASP A 54 -18.32 6.90 5.27
N VAL A 55 -18.78 6.11 4.28
CA VAL A 55 -20.18 5.68 4.16
C VAL A 55 -20.61 4.81 5.34
N ILE A 56 -19.78 3.83 5.75
CA ILE A 56 -20.06 2.98 6.92
C ILE A 56 -20.26 3.82 8.19
N ARG A 57 -19.44 4.86 8.40
CA ARG A 57 -19.59 5.77 9.54
C ARG A 57 -20.86 6.60 9.48
N GLN A 58 -21.24 7.08 8.29
CA GLN A 58 -22.48 7.85 8.11
C GLN A 58 -23.71 7.01 8.43
N LEU A 59 -23.78 5.77 7.92
CA LEU A 59 -24.87 4.84 8.21
C LEU A 59 -24.93 4.49 9.69
N PHE A 60 -23.79 4.21 10.32
CA PHE A 60 -23.73 3.96 11.76
C PHE A 60 -24.22 5.16 12.58
N ALA A 61 -23.80 6.38 12.21
CA ALA A 61 -24.27 7.61 12.87
C ALA A 61 -25.77 7.88 12.64
N ALA A 62 -26.34 7.37 11.56
CA ALA A 62 -27.77 7.40 11.28
C ALA A 62 -28.57 6.30 12.00
N GLY A 63 -27.91 5.44 12.79
CA GLY A 63 -28.56 4.41 13.61
C GLY A 63 -28.57 3.00 13.02
N THR A 64 -27.89 2.75 11.89
CA THR A 64 -27.72 1.39 11.35
C THR A 64 -26.91 0.53 12.32
N SER A 65 -27.39 -0.68 12.62
CA SER A 65 -26.72 -1.57 13.57
C SER A 65 -25.42 -2.15 13.00
N ILE A 66 -24.54 -2.62 13.89
CA ILE A 66 -23.28 -3.27 13.48
C ILE A 66 -23.57 -4.52 12.63
N ASP A 67 -24.58 -5.30 12.98
CA ASP A 67 -24.94 -6.53 12.24
C ASP A 67 -25.40 -6.22 10.82
N GLN A 68 -26.22 -5.17 10.64
CA GLN A 68 -26.63 -4.70 9.32
C GLN A 68 -25.44 -4.24 8.47
N LEU A 69 -24.47 -3.56 9.08
CA LEU A 69 -23.25 -3.12 8.38
C LEU A 69 -22.33 -4.29 8.00
N ILE A 70 -22.27 -5.33 8.82
CA ILE A 70 -21.53 -6.56 8.52
C ILE A 70 -22.09 -7.21 7.26
N GLU A 71 -23.42 -7.38 7.20
CA GLU A 71 -24.10 -7.97 6.05
C GLU A 71 -23.95 -7.10 4.80
N GLN A 72 -24.22 -5.79 4.92
CA GLN A 72 -24.22 -4.86 3.79
C GLN A 72 -22.85 -4.71 3.13
N PHE A 73 -21.77 -4.71 3.91
CA PHE A 73 -20.42 -4.50 3.41
C PHE A 73 -19.59 -5.79 3.33
N CYS A 74 -20.15 -6.92 3.74
CA CYS A 74 -19.47 -8.22 3.83
C CYS A 74 -18.14 -8.14 4.60
N LEU A 75 -18.14 -7.44 5.74
CA LEU A 75 -16.97 -7.23 6.58
C LEU A 75 -17.13 -7.92 7.92
N SER A 76 -16.01 -8.37 8.51
CA SER A 76 -16.04 -8.92 9.86
C SER A 76 -16.50 -7.89 10.89
N ILE A 77 -17.07 -8.38 11.99
CA ILE A 77 -17.48 -7.53 13.13
C ILE A 77 -16.34 -6.63 13.61
N ASP A 78 -15.12 -7.15 13.70
CA ASP A 78 -13.94 -6.38 14.13
C ASP A 78 -13.59 -5.29 13.13
N SER A 79 -13.75 -5.55 11.83
CA SER A 79 -13.52 -4.55 10.78
C SER A 79 -14.52 -3.41 10.88
N ILE A 80 -15.82 -3.73 11.03
CA ILE A 80 -16.87 -2.72 11.21
C ILE A 80 -16.62 -1.91 12.49
N LYS A 81 -16.39 -2.57 13.64
CA LYS A 81 -16.07 -1.92 14.91
C LYS A 81 -14.86 -0.99 14.77
N LYS A 82 -13.79 -1.45 14.12
CA LYS A 82 -12.61 -0.63 13.87
C LYS A 82 -12.95 0.60 13.03
N ILE A 83 -13.79 0.47 12.00
CA ILE A 83 -14.16 1.59 11.13
C ILE A 83 -15.00 2.63 11.91
N VAL A 84 -16.00 2.19 12.68
CA VAL A 84 -16.94 3.10 13.35
C VAL A 84 -16.40 3.68 14.66
N TYR A 85 -15.53 2.97 15.38
CA TYR A 85 -14.99 3.42 16.67
C TYR A 85 -13.59 4.03 16.60
N SER A 86 -12.81 3.79 15.54
CA SER A 86 -11.50 4.45 15.41
C SER A 86 -11.64 5.90 14.96
N LYS A 87 -10.93 6.81 15.64
CA LYS A 87 -10.81 8.21 15.21
C LYS A 87 -10.15 8.30 13.84
N LYS A 88 -10.59 9.28 13.05
CA LYS A 88 -10.08 9.57 11.70
C LYS A 88 -8.66 10.12 11.75
#